data_AF-A0A843DR66-F1
#
_entry.id   AF-A0A843DR66-F1
#
_cell.length_a   1.000
_cell.length_b   1.000
_cell.length_c   1.000
_cell.angle_alpha   90.00
_cell.angle_beta   90.00
_cell.angle_gamma   90.00
#
_symmetry.space_group_name_H-M   'P 1'
#
loop_
_entity.id
_entity.type
_entity.pdbx_description
1 polymer ?
#
loop_
_entity_poly.entity_id
_entity_poly.type
_entity_poly.pdbx_seq_one_letter_code
_entity_poly.pdbx_strand_id
1 'polypeptide(L)' 'VFPEGSYGRYDFPTGSLAALRDSVSRMAELSVDSLWSGHGEPVMSGAKAHVALSKRNLEFGY' A
#
# COMPACT_ATOMS: atom_id res chain seq x y z
N VAL A 1 -3.46 0.46 -0.17
CA VAL A 1 -2.30 0.81 0.68
C VAL A 1 -2.75 1.82 1.71
N PHE A 2 -2.07 1.86 2.85
CA PHE A 2 -2.37 2.74 3.98
C PHE A 2 -1.10 3.50 4.39
N PRO A 3 -1.21 4.58 5.20
CA PRO A 3 -0.07 5.26 5.79
C PRO A 3 0.87 4.30 6.54
N GLU A 4 2.09 4.77 6.82
CA GLU A 4 3.14 4.01 7.52
C GLU A 4 3.46 2.63 6.91
N GLY A 5 3.20 2.42 5.63
CA GLY A 5 3.52 1.16 4.95
C GLY A 5 2.57 0.01 5.27
N SER A 6 1.41 0.29 5.86
CA SER A 6 0.36 -0.71 6.04
C SER A 6 -0.38 -1.00 4.72
N TYR A 7 -1.07 -2.12 4.65
CA TYR A 7 -1.79 -2.57 3.46
C TYR A 7 -3.02 -3.42 3.81
N GLY A 8 -3.89 -3.64 2.82
CA GLY A 8 -5.15 -4.35 3.01
C GLY A 8 -4.94 -5.83 3.30
N ARG A 9 -5.89 -6.43 4.04
CA ARG A 9 -5.95 -7.88 4.24
C ARG A 9 -6.16 -8.61 2.91
N TYR A 10 -5.52 -9.76 2.79
CA TYR A 10 -5.56 -10.63 1.61
C TYR A 10 -5.97 -12.07 1.97
N ASP A 11 -6.28 -12.33 3.23
CA ASP A 11 -6.50 -13.66 3.80
C ASP A 11 -8.00 -13.99 4.02
N PHE A 12 -8.90 -13.15 3.50
CA PHE A 12 -10.34 -13.42 3.43
C PHE A 12 -10.71 -14.24 2.17
N PRO A 13 -11.93 -14.79 2.05
CA PRO A 13 -12.30 -15.72 0.97
C PRO A 13 -12.05 -15.24 -0.47
N THR A 14 -12.02 -13.93 -0.70
CA THR A 14 -11.76 -13.32 -2.01
C THR A 14 -10.40 -12.62 -2.10
N GLY A 15 -9.59 -12.72 -1.05
CA GLY A 15 -8.28 -12.10 -0.98
C GLY A 15 -7.21 -12.91 -1.74
N SER A 16 -6.17 -12.21 -2.21
CA SER A 16 -5.02 -12.83 -2.87
C SER A 16 -3.76 -12.01 -2.62
N LEU A 17 -2.76 -12.63 -2.00
CA LEU A 17 -1.46 -11.99 -1.75
C LEU A 17 -0.77 -11.61 -3.06
N ALA A 18 -0.83 -12.47 -4.09
CA ALA A 18 -0.24 -12.20 -5.39
C ALA A 18 -0.89 -10.96 -6.05
N ALA A 19 -2.23 -10.93 -6.11
CA ALA A 19 -2.95 -9.80 -6.70
C ALA A 19 -2.73 -8.49 -5.92
N LEU A 20 -2.60 -8.57 -4.61
CA LEU A 20 -2.26 -7.42 -3.77
C LEU A 20 -0.84 -6.92 -4.06
N ARG A 21 0.15 -7.81 -4.13
CA ARG A 21 1.54 -7.45 -4.49
C ARG A 21 1.64 -6.80 -5.87
N ASP A 22 0.94 -7.34 -6.86
CA ASP A 22 0.91 -6.78 -8.22
C ASP A 22 0.27 -5.39 -8.25
N SER A 23 -0.82 -5.21 -7.51
CA SER A 23 -1.51 -3.92 -7.44
C SER A 23 -0.68 -2.86 -6.73
N VAL A 24 -0.02 -3.22 -5.62
CA VAL A 24 0.86 -2.29 -4.89
C VAL A 24 2.11 -1.96 -5.68
N SER A 25 2.66 -2.92 -6.44
CA SER A 25 3.80 -2.68 -7.33
C SER A 25 3.48 -1.65 -8.41
N ARG A 26 2.32 -1.78 -9.07
CA ARG A 26 1.84 -0.79 -10.06
C ARG A 26 1.60 0.58 -9.43
N MET A 27 1.06 0.64 -8.21
CA MET A 27 0.88 1.93 -7.51
C MET A 27 2.21 2.60 -7.17
N ALA A 28 3.26 1.84 -6.84
CA ALA A 28 4.58 2.39 -6.50
C ALA A 28 5.28 3.10 -7.69
N GLU A 29 4.84 2.82 -8.92
CA GLU A 29 5.34 3.49 -10.13
C GLU A 29 4.69 4.87 -10.34
N LEU A 30 3.54 5.13 -9.71
CA LEU A 30 2.83 6.40 -9.82
C LEU A 30 3.53 7.51 -9.04
N SER A 31 3.51 8.72 -9.60
CA SER A 31 3.93 9.93 -8.87
C SER A 31 2.77 10.44 -8.01
N VAL A 32 2.65 9.91 -6.80
CA VAL A 32 1.61 10.31 -5.83
C VAL A 32 2.20 11.19 -4.73
N ASP A 33 1.57 12.33 -4.48
CA ASP A 33 1.98 13.24 -3.41
C ASP A 33 1.09 13.11 -2.17
N SER A 34 -0.21 12.83 -2.33
CA SER A 34 -1.13 12.59 -1.22
C SER A 34 -1.75 11.18 -1.24
N LEU A 35 -2.14 10.69 -0.06
CA LEU A 35 -2.80 9.40 0.15
C LEU A 35 -4.02 9.58 1.05
N TRP A 36 -5.19 9.22 0.51
CA TRP A 36 -6.49 9.34 1.18
C TRP A 36 -7.10 7.95 1.34
N SER A 37 -6.64 7.21 2.35
CA SER A 37 -7.15 5.87 2.62
C SER A 37 -8.37 5.88 3.51
N GLY A 38 -9.16 4.80 3.47
CA GLY A 38 -10.30 4.59 4.38
C GLY A 38 -9.92 4.32 5.84
N HIS A 39 -8.63 4.17 6.14
CA HIS A 39 -8.09 3.97 7.49
C HIS A 39 -6.78 4.76 7.66
N GLY A 40 -6.51 5.23 8.88
CA GLY A 40 -5.36 6.07 9.20
C GLY A 40 -5.57 7.55 8.85
N GLU A 41 -4.62 8.39 9.25
CA GLU A 41 -4.62 9.81 8.90
C GLU A 41 -4.25 10.02 7.42
N PRO A 42 -4.85 11.00 6.72
CA PRO A 42 -4.44 11.33 5.37
C PRO A 42 -2.97 11.75 5.31
N VAL A 43 -2.25 11.26 4.29
CA VAL A 43 -0.92 11.78 3.98
C VAL A 43 -1.09 12.93 3.00
N MET A 44 -0.82 14.15 3.44
CA MET A 44 -1.02 15.35 2.61
C MET A 44 0.11 15.60 1.60
N SER A 45 1.32 15.11 1.88
CA SER A 45 2.50 15.22 1.00
C SER A 45 3.46 14.04 1.21
N GLY A 46 4.24 13.68 0.19
CA GLY A 46 5.21 12.59 0.29
C GLY A 46 4.62 11.18 0.28
N ALA A 47 3.38 11.01 -0.19
CA ALA A 47 2.68 9.71 -0.22
C ALA A 47 3.45 8.60 -0.92
N LYS A 48 4.30 8.93 -1.91
CA LYS A 48 5.14 7.96 -2.62
C LYS A 48 5.99 7.11 -1.67
N ALA A 49 6.50 7.69 -0.58
CA ALA A 49 7.29 6.95 0.42
C ALA A 49 6.45 5.89 1.15
N HIS A 50 5.20 6.21 1.48
CA HIS A 50 4.30 5.27 2.14
C HIS A 50 3.91 4.11 1.22
N VAL A 51 3.64 4.39 -0.07
CA VAL A 51 3.35 3.33 -1.05
C VAL A 51 4.55 2.41 -1.24
N ALA A 52 5.77 2.98 -1.32
CA ALA A 52 7.00 2.20 -1.42
C ALA A 52 7.24 1.34 -0.17
N LEU A 53 6.95 1.87 1.02
CA LEU A 53 7.05 1.12 2.27
C LEU A 53 6.02 -0.01 2.33
N SER A 54 4.77 0.21 1.89
CA SER A 54 3.76 -0.85 1.78
C SER A 54 4.22 -1.96 0.85
N LYS A 55 4.81 -1.62 -0.31
CA LYS A 55 5.38 -2.61 -1.24
C LYS A 55 6.44 -3.46 -0.55
N ARG A 56 7.41 -2.81 0.10
CA ARG A 56 8.48 -3.49 0.84
C ARG A 56 7.93 -4.41 1.93
N ASN A 57 6.99 -3.92 2.75
CA ASN A 57 6.42 -4.73 3.84
C ASN A 57 5.66 -5.95 3.29
N LEU A 58 4.92 -5.80 2.18
CA LEU A 58 4.27 -6.90 1.47
C LEU A 58 5.23 -7.95 0.89
N GLU A 59 6.41 -7.53 0.44
CA GLU A 59 7.45 -8.43 -0.07
C GLU A 59 8.08 -9.26 1.06
N PHE A 60 8.33 -8.64 2.21
CA PHE A 60 9.03 -9.28 3.34
C PHE A 60 8.11 -9.82 4.44
N GLY A 61 6.80 -9.62 4.36
CA GLY A 61 5.81 -10.14 5.31
C GLY A 61 5.75 -9.39 6.64
N TYR A 62 6.03 -8.07 6.62
CA TYR A 62 5.87 -7.17 7.77
C TYR A 62 4.50 -6.50 7.80
#